data_AF-A0A4Q6BAU4-F1
#
_entry.id   AF-A0A4Q6BAU4-F1
#
_cell.length_a   1.000
_cell.length_b   1.000
_cell.length_c   1.000
_cell.angle_alpha   90.00
_cell.angle_beta   90.00
_cell.angle_gamma   90.00
#
_symmetry.space_group_name_H-M   'P 1'
#
loop_
_entity.id
_entity.type
_entity.pdbx_description
1 polymer ?
#
loop_
_entity_poly.entity_id
_entity_poly.type
_entity_poly.pdbx_seq_one_letter_code
_entity_poly.pdbx_strand_id
1 'polypeptide(L)'
;MTTLDLENGRLTDDSVETLRQHTDMLACQCPGKLLEILDSIRSFTDYSNSCIVQYPADAQTHVWLRTAAQNLDKLLCGTVMQLARMEGFVDDNNQLIPRAK
;
A
#
# COMPACT_ATOMS: atom_id res chain seq x y z
N MET A 1 3.38 -19.55 -8.59
CA MET A 1 2.29 -18.75 -7.99
C MET A 1 2.95 -17.52 -7.40
N THR A 2 2.38 -16.34 -7.63
CA THR A 2 2.93 -15.07 -7.13
C THR A 2 2.32 -14.79 -5.77
N THR A 3 3.16 -14.55 -4.76
CA THR A 3 2.72 -14.23 -3.39
C THR A 3 2.80 -12.72 -3.19
N LEU A 4 1.79 -12.16 -2.51
CA LEU A 4 1.82 -10.77 -2.05
C LEU A 4 2.41 -10.72 -0.63
N ASP A 5 3.59 -10.11 -0.54
CA ASP A 5 4.36 -10.01 0.69
C ASP A 5 4.00 -8.74 1.47
N LEU A 6 3.87 -8.90 2.79
CA LEU A 6 3.69 -7.81 3.72
C LEU A 6 4.83 -7.76 4.72
N GLU A 7 5.44 -6.58 4.84
CA GLU A 7 6.43 -6.29 5.86
C GLU A 7 5.83 -5.32 6.88
N ASN A 8 5.73 -5.76 8.14
CA ASN A 8 5.16 -4.97 9.23
C ASN A 8 3.75 -4.41 8.91
N GLY A 9 2.94 -5.16 8.17
CA GLY A 9 1.59 -4.78 7.74
C GLY A 9 1.53 -3.83 6.54
N ARG A 10 2.66 -3.60 5.84
CA ARG A 10 2.73 -2.82 4.60
C ARG A 10 3.05 -3.75 3.44
N LEU A 11 2.41 -3.55 2.30
CA LEU A 11 2.76 -4.27 1.07
C LEU A 11 4.16 -3.87 0.60
N THR A 12 4.98 -4.83 0.19
CA THR A 12 6.24 -4.51 -0.50
C THR A 12 5.96 -3.78 -1.82
N ASP A 13 6.95 -3.04 -2.33
CA ASP A 13 6.80 -2.34 -3.62
C ASP A 13 6.52 -3.33 -4.76
N ASP A 14 7.17 -4.50 -4.75
CA ASP A 14 6.93 -5.59 -5.69
C ASP A 14 5.48 -6.11 -5.62
N SER A 15 4.92 -6.21 -4.41
CA SER A 15 3.51 -6.62 -4.22
C SER A 15 2.53 -5.56 -4.70
N VAL A 16 2.86 -4.27 -4.51
CA VAL A 16 2.06 -3.15 -5.02
C VAL A 16 2.07 -3.16 -6.55
N GLU A 17 3.23 -3.34 -7.17
CA GLU A 17 3.36 -3.40 -8.63
C GLU A 17 2.63 -4.62 -9.20
N THR A 18 2.76 -5.77 -8.53
CA THR A 18 1.99 -6.96 -8.85
C THR A 18 0.49 -6.68 -8.81
N LEU A 19 -0.02 -6.00 -7.77
CA LEU A 19 -1.43 -5.61 -7.69
C LEU A 19 -1.83 -4.61 -8.79
N ARG A 20 -0.97 -3.66 -9.16
CA ARG A 20 -1.23 -2.71 -10.26
C ARG A 20 -1.54 -3.41 -11.58
N GLN A 21 -0.76 -4.44 -11.89
CA GLN A 21 -0.91 -5.25 -13.11
C GLN A 21 -2.24 -6.01 -13.16
N HIS A 22 -2.95 -6.08 -12.03
CA HIS A 22 -4.22 -6.79 -11.85
C HIS A 22 -5.38 -5.82 -11.49
N THR A 23 -5.19 -4.50 -11.65
CA THR A 23 -6.23 -3.50 -11.32
C THR A 23 -7.38 -3.47 -12.32
N ASP A 24 -7.18 -3.99 -13.53
CA ASP A 24 -8.19 -4.14 -14.59
C ASP A 24 -9.15 -5.31 -14.34
N MET A 25 -8.94 -6.09 -13.28
CA MET A 25 -9.77 -7.25 -12.94
C MET A 25 -11.16 -6.85 -12.43
N LEU A 26 -11.34 -5.62 -11.96
CA LEU A 26 -12.65 -5.08 -11.63
C LEU A 26 -13.13 -4.10 -12.68
N ALA A 27 -14.43 -4.14 -12.97
CA ALA A 27 -15.08 -3.12 -13.78
C ALA A 27 -15.01 -1.73 -13.09
N CYS A 28 -14.90 -1.70 -11.77
CA CYS A 28 -14.70 -0.49 -10.99
C CYS A 28 -13.21 -0.15 -10.87
N GLN A 29 -12.88 1.15 -10.86
CA GLN A 29 -11.49 1.61 -10.71
C GLN A 29 -10.97 1.55 -9.27
N CYS A 30 -11.73 0.97 -8.33
CA CYS A 30 -11.44 1.01 -6.89
C CYS A 30 -10.03 0.51 -6.54
N PRO A 31 -9.51 -0.62 -7.07
CA PRO A 31 -8.18 -1.10 -6.75
C PRO A 31 -7.11 -0.08 -7.17
N GLY A 32 -7.19 0.42 -8.40
CA GLY A 32 -6.26 1.44 -8.89
C GLY A 32 -6.29 2.71 -8.05
N LYS A 33 -7.49 3.18 -7.66
CA LYS A 33 -7.63 4.36 -6.80
C LYS A 33 -7.04 4.18 -5.40
N LEU A 34 -7.18 2.99 -4.81
CA LEU A 34 -6.54 2.70 -3.53
C LEU A 34 -5.00 2.70 -3.65
N LEU A 35 -4.46 2.18 -4.75
CA LEU A 35 -3.01 2.20 -4.99
C LEU A 35 -2.47 3.63 -5.26
N GLU A 36 -3.22 4.50 -5.95
CA GLU A 36 -2.88 5.93 -6.09
C GLU A 36 -2.82 6.66 -4.73
N ILE A 37 -3.75 6.35 -3.81
CA ILE A 37 -3.73 6.91 -2.45
C ILE A 37 -2.51 6.36 -1.68
N LEU A 38 -2.17 5.09 -1.85
CA LEU A 38 -1.01 4.48 -1.22
C LEU A 38 0.29 5.18 -1.66
N ASP A 39 0.45 5.47 -2.95
CA ASP A 39 1.60 6.24 -3.45
C ASP A 39 1.69 7.62 -2.78
N SER A 40 0.55 8.30 -2.66
CA SER A 40 0.49 9.63 -2.04
C SER A 40 0.92 9.58 -0.58
N ILE A 41 0.50 8.55 0.17
CA ILE A 41 0.91 8.34 1.57
C ILE A 41 2.42 8.03 1.66
N ARG A 42 2.94 7.17 0.78
CA ARG A 42 4.37 6.83 0.75
C ARG A 42 5.24 8.03 0.41
N SER A 43 4.86 8.78 -0.63
CA SER A 43 5.52 10.04 -1.00
C SER A 43 5.52 11.05 0.16
N PHE A 44 4.38 11.20 0.85
CA PHE A 44 4.31 12.06 2.04
C PHE A 44 5.19 11.57 3.20
N THR A 45 5.31 10.26 3.38
CA THR A 45 6.19 9.65 4.40
C THR A 45 7.65 9.99 4.12
N ASP A 46 8.10 9.85 2.88
CA ASP A 46 9.47 10.15 2.46
C ASP A 46 9.77 11.65 2.55
N TYR A 47 8.83 12.48 2.12
CA TYR A 47 8.91 13.93 2.26
C TYR A 47 9.04 14.34 3.73
N SER A 48 8.17 13.82 4.61
CA SER A 48 8.22 14.10 6.05
C SER A 48 9.54 13.65 6.67
N ASN A 49 10.12 12.55 6.20
CA ASN A 49 11.43 12.10 6.64
C ASN A 49 12.55 13.09 6.26
N SER A 50 12.49 13.68 5.07
CA SER A 50 13.43 14.73 4.66
C SER A 50 13.29 16.01 5.50
N CYS A 51 12.07 16.37 5.91
CA CYS A 51 11.80 17.55 6.72
C CYS A 51 12.40 17.46 8.13
N ILE A 52 12.53 16.27 8.71
CA ILE A 52 13.18 16.07 10.02
C ILE A 52 14.62 16.61 10.02
N VAL A 53 15.34 16.44 8.90
CA VAL A 53 16.72 16.90 8.74
C VAL A 53 16.77 18.37 8.35
N GLN A 54 15.87 18.81 7.46
CA GLN A 54 15.86 20.19 6.95
C GLN A 54 15.37 21.21 8.00
N TYR A 55 14.44 20.82 8.87
CA TYR A 55 13.78 21.69 9.86
C TYR A 55 13.92 21.10 11.27
N PRO A 56 15.13 21.09 11.85
CA PRO A 56 15.38 20.42 13.13
C PRO A 56 14.60 21.01 14.30
N ALA A 57 14.23 22.30 14.24
CA ALA A 57 13.39 22.96 15.24
C ALA A 57 11.98 22.32 15.32
N ASP A 58 11.47 21.81 14.21
CA ASP A 58 10.14 21.20 14.08
C ASP A 58 10.21 19.67 13.93
N ALA A 59 11.39 19.06 14.20
CA ALA A 59 11.65 17.65 13.98
C ALA A 59 10.61 16.73 14.66
N GLN A 60 10.16 17.07 15.87
CA GLN A 60 9.17 16.29 16.59
C GLN A 60 7.83 16.22 15.84
N THR A 61 7.39 17.34 15.26
CA THR A 61 6.17 17.41 14.44
C THR A 61 6.32 16.53 13.20
N HIS A 62 7.47 16.58 12.53
CA HIS A 62 7.73 15.76 11.34
C HIS A 62 7.86 14.26 11.67
N VAL A 63 8.43 13.89 12.82
CA VAL A 63 8.44 12.50 13.31
C VAL A 63 7.01 12.01 13.53
N TRP A 64 6.17 12.81 14.18
CA TRP A 64 4.77 12.47 14.41
C TRP A 64 4.00 12.30 13.08
N LEU A 65 4.16 13.23 12.13
CA LEU A 65 3.54 13.14 10.79
C LEU A 65 3.99 11.88 10.03
N ARG A 66 5.29 11.57 10.05
CA ARG A 66 5.85 10.35 9.44
C ARG A 66 5.21 9.10 10.04
N THR A 67 5.10 9.04 11.38
CA THR A 67 4.47 7.89 12.06
C THR A 67 2.97 7.80 11.74
N ALA A 68 2.26 8.91 11.66
CA ALA A 68 0.86 8.93 11.24
C ALA A 68 0.71 8.39 9.81
N ALA A 69 1.56 8.82 8.87
CA ALA A 69 1.56 8.36 7.49
C ALA A 69 1.84 6.85 7.40
N GLN A 70 2.80 6.33 8.17
CA GLN A 70 3.08 4.90 8.26
C GLN A 70 1.89 4.08 8.76
N ASN A 71 1.09 4.62 9.69
CA ASN A 71 -0.12 3.96 10.16
C ASN A 71 -1.22 3.96 9.09
N LEU A 72 -1.35 5.05 8.33
CA LEU A 72 -2.27 5.12 7.18
C LEU A 72 -1.88 4.13 6.08
N ASP A 73 -0.59 3.98 5.77
CA ASP A 73 -0.08 2.99 4.82
C ASP A 73 -0.51 1.57 5.21
N LYS A 74 -0.32 1.19 6.49
CA LYS A 74 -0.72 -0.13 7.00
C LYS A 74 -2.23 -0.36 6.90
N LEU A 75 -3.03 0.63 7.30
CA LEU A 75 -4.48 0.54 7.21
C LEU A 75 -4.91 0.32 5.76
N LEU A 76 -4.37 1.12 4.84
CA LEU A 76 -4.71 1.05 3.42
C LEU A 76 -4.24 -0.27 2.79
N CYS A 77 -3.04 -0.75 3.12
CA CYS A 77 -2.56 -2.07 2.68
C CYS A 77 -3.50 -3.19 3.14
N GLY A 78 -3.98 -3.13 4.39
CA GLY A 78 -5.00 -4.05 4.90
C GLY A 78 -6.30 -3.99 4.10
N THR A 79 -6.78 -2.78 3.78
CA THR A 79 -7.98 -2.58 2.95
C THR A 79 -7.81 -3.13 1.54
N VAL A 80 -6.66 -2.88 0.89
CA VAL A 80 -6.34 -3.39 -0.46
C VAL A 80 -6.33 -4.92 -0.47
N MET A 81 -5.67 -5.54 0.52
CA MET A 81 -5.63 -7.00 0.63
C MET A 81 -7.02 -7.59 0.90
N GLN A 82 -7.82 -6.94 1.74
CA GLN A 82 -9.19 -7.39 2.00
C GLN A 82 -10.06 -7.29 0.74
N LEU A 83 -9.97 -6.19 -0.01
CA LEU A 83 -10.67 -6.05 -1.29
C LEU A 83 -10.23 -7.14 -2.27
N ALA A 84 -8.92 -7.36 -2.43
CA ALA A 84 -8.39 -8.37 -3.34
C ALA A 84 -8.89 -9.78 -3.00
N ARG A 85 -9.05 -10.11 -1.70
CA ARG A 85 -9.66 -11.38 -1.27
C ARG A 85 -11.16 -11.46 -1.53
N MET A 86 -11.91 -10.39 -1.23
CA MET A 86 -13.36 -10.33 -1.48
C MET A 86 -13.69 -10.54 -2.97
N GLU A 87 -12.83 -10.05 -3.84
CA GLU A 87 -12.96 -10.16 -5.30
C GLU A 87 -12.37 -11.47 -5.85
N GLY A 88 -11.78 -12.31 -4.99
CA GLY A 88 -11.23 -13.61 -5.38
C GLY A 88 -9.93 -13.54 -6.19
N PHE A 89 -9.18 -12.44 -6.10
CA PHE A 89 -7.87 -12.29 -6.73
C PHE A 89 -6.75 -12.90 -5.90
N VAL A 90 -6.95 -12.93 -4.59
CA VAL A 90 -5.96 -13.36 -3.60
C VAL A 90 -6.63 -14.37 -2.68
N ASP A 91 -5.95 -15.48 -2.41
CA ASP A 91 -6.43 -16.48 -1.45
C ASP A 91 -6.08 -16.12 0.01
N ASP A 92 -6.46 -16.99 0.95
CA ASP A 92 -6.15 -16.80 2.37
C ASP A 92 -4.65 -16.84 2.69
N ASN A 93 -3.82 -17.36 1.78
CA ASN A 93 -2.37 -17.45 1.89
C ASN A 93 -1.65 -16.28 1.18
N ASN A 94 -2.37 -15.23 0.79
CA ASN A 94 -1.86 -14.10 0.01
C ASN A 94 -1.30 -14.49 -1.37
N GLN A 95 -1.71 -15.63 -1.91
CA GLN A 95 -1.32 -16.03 -3.26
C GLN A 95 -2.30 -15.46 -4.27
N LEU A 96 -1.76 -14.90 -5.35
CA LEU A 96 -2.58 -14.55 -6.51
C LEU A 96 -3.18 -15.81 -7.10
N ILE A 97 -4.49 -15.79 -7.26
CA ILE A 97 -5.25 -16.87 -7.90
C ILE A 97 -5.08 -16.69 -9.42
N PRO A 98 -4.39 -17.62 -10.11
CA PRO A 98 -4.20 -17.53 -11.55
C PRO A 98 -5.55 -17.62 -12.27
N ARG A 99 -5.78 -16.79 -13.28
CA ARG A 99 -6.97 -16.92 -14.13
C ARG A 99 -6.98 -18.28 -14.82
N ALA A 100 -8.11 -18.98 -14.77
CA ALA A 100 -8.47 -19.89 -15.85
C ALA A 100 -8.77 -19.01 -17.08
N LYS A 101 -8.07 -19.23 -18.18
CA LYS A 101 -8.39 -18.58 -19.46
C LYS A 101 -9.75 -19.03 -19.98
#